data_AF-A0A7W0VQ04-F1
#
_entry.id   AF-A0A7W0VQ04-F1
#
_cell.length_a   1.000
_cell.length_b   1.000
_cell.length_c   1.000
_cell.angle_alpha   90.00
_cell.angle_beta   90.00
_cell.angle_gamma   90.00
#
_symmetry.space_group_name_H-M   'P 1'
#
loop_
_entity.id
_entity.type
_entity.pdbx_description
1 polymer ?
#
loop_
_entity_poly.entity_id
_entity_poly.type
_entity_poly.pdbx_seq_one_letter_code
_entity_poly.pdbx_strand_id
1 'polypeptide(L)'
;MSASLFACDVCAARVGELRRGRCWGCYSRWVDERPVGMGAKCVTCPEKRRRVLRAVELYGSWKPMCFNCAGQLLHLSPMPPTLAELRAVVSRERRRTDRRWGKGDSRVFRYERRVGQRRTDREEFPPIGDEMIIEVTLDPSDGMEFEDLTSIRELVTHLRPVGLAAS
;
A
#
# COMPACT_ATOMS: atom_id res chain seq x y z
N MET A 1 -18.17 -39.90 -18.31
CA MET A 1 -17.68 -38.79 -19.17
C MET A 1 -16.17 -38.84 -19.14
N SER A 2 -15.52 -39.31 -20.21
CA SER A 2 -14.07 -39.32 -20.29
C SER A 2 -13.57 -37.88 -20.44
N ALA A 3 -12.85 -37.37 -19.45
CA ALA A 3 -12.25 -36.04 -19.52
C ALA A 3 -11.20 -36.03 -20.64
N SER A 4 -11.42 -35.21 -21.67
CA SER A 4 -10.43 -35.00 -22.72
C SER A 4 -9.24 -34.24 -22.12
N LEU A 5 -8.06 -34.86 -22.15
CA LEU A 5 -6.82 -34.24 -21.68
C LEU A 5 -6.08 -33.62 -22.86
N PHE A 6 -5.72 -32.35 -22.74
CA PHE A 6 -4.97 -31.60 -23.75
C PHE A 6 -3.52 -31.41 -23.29
N ALA A 7 -2.57 -31.34 -24.23
CA ALA A 7 -1.15 -31.11 -23.92
C ALA A 7 -0.80 -29.62 -24.00
N CYS A 8 -0.06 -29.11 -23.02
CA CYS A 8 0.43 -27.73 -23.00
C CYS A 8 1.55 -27.50 -24.03
N ASP A 9 1.46 -26.43 -24.83
CA ASP A 9 2.46 -26.11 -25.87
C ASP A 9 3.86 -25.76 -25.31
N VAL A 10 3.94 -25.38 -24.02
CA VAL A 10 5.18 -24.89 -23.40
C VAL A 10 5.89 -25.96 -22.57
N CYS A 11 5.14 -26.72 -21.78
CA CYS A 11 5.70 -27.72 -20.86
C CYS A 11 5.24 -29.16 -21.14
N ALA A 12 4.46 -29.39 -22.20
CA ALA A 12 3.89 -30.69 -22.58
C ALA A 12 3.03 -31.40 -21.51
N ALA A 13 2.72 -30.74 -20.38
CA ALA A 13 1.85 -31.30 -19.35
C ALA A 13 0.43 -31.55 -19.89
N ARG A 14 -0.16 -32.69 -19.53
CA ARG A 14 -1.53 -33.06 -19.89
C ARG A 14 -2.51 -32.51 -18.85
N VAL A 15 -3.41 -31.63 -19.26
CA VAL A 15 -4.36 -30.92 -18.39
C VAL A 15 -5.78 -30.95 -18.96
N GLY A 16 -6.79 -30.82 -18.11
CA GLY A 16 -8.21 -30.84 -18.53
C GLY A 16 -8.64 -29.56 -19.27
N GLU A 17 -7.92 -28.45 -19.09
CA GLU A 17 -8.20 -27.19 -19.74
C GLU A 17 -6.91 -26.48 -20.17
N LEU A 18 -6.96 -25.81 -21.33
CA LEU A 18 -5.88 -24.96 -21.82
C LEU A 18 -6.41 -23.54 -22.02
N ARG A 19 -5.59 -22.55 -21.68
CA ARG A 19 -5.85 -21.14 -21.98
C ARG A 19 -4.81 -20.64 -22.96
N ARG A 20 -5.25 -20.31 -24.18
CA ARG A 20 -4.35 -19.90 -25.28
C ARG A 20 -3.20 -20.91 -25.51
N GLY A 21 -3.52 -22.21 -25.52
CA GLY A 21 -2.55 -23.30 -25.73
C GLY A 21 -1.65 -23.64 -24.53
N ARG A 22 -1.85 -22.98 -23.38
CA ARG A 22 -1.00 -23.13 -22.19
C ARG A 22 -1.78 -23.68 -21.01
N CYS A 23 -1.13 -24.52 -20.20
CA CYS A 23 -1.66 -24.88 -18.88
C CYS A 23 -1.68 -23.65 -17.96
N TRP A 24 -2.46 -23.70 -16.87
CA TRP A 24 -2.61 -22.58 -15.92
C TRP A 24 -1.28 -22.04 -15.39
N GLY A 25 -0.31 -22.92 -15.10
CA GLY A 25 1.03 -22.52 -14.61
C GLY A 25 1.83 -21.75 -15.65
N CYS A 26 1.94 -22.27 -16.87
CA CYS A 26 2.63 -21.60 -17.98
C CYS A 26 1.91 -20.32 -18.39
N TYR A 27 0.56 -20.31 -18.36
CA TYR A 27 -0.24 -19.12 -18.61
C TYR A 27 0.06 -18.03 -17.57
N SER A 28 0.02 -18.35 -16.28
CA SER A 28 0.25 -17.38 -15.20
C SER A 28 1.64 -16.75 -15.29
N ARG A 29 2.69 -17.57 -15.50
CA ARG A 29 4.06 -17.06 -15.71
C ARG A 29 4.15 -16.14 -16.91
N TRP A 30 3.57 -16.57 -18.03
CA TRP A 30 3.52 -15.74 -19.25
C TRP A 30 2.81 -14.40 -19.02
N VAL A 31 1.71 -14.38 -18.26
CA VAL A 31 1.00 -13.14 -17.89
C VAL A 31 1.86 -12.24 -17.01
N ASP A 32 2.51 -12.78 -15.98
CA ASP A 32 3.35 -12.03 -15.06
C ASP A 32 4.60 -11.43 -15.73
N GLU A 33 5.15 -12.12 -16.74
CA GLU A 33 6.30 -11.66 -17.52
C GLU A 33 5.96 -10.59 -18.56
N ARG A 34 4.67 -10.33 -18.85
CA ARG A 34 4.28 -9.38 -19.89
C ARG A 34 4.80 -7.98 -19.55
N PRO A 35 5.56 -7.33 -20.46
CA PRO A 35 6.03 -5.99 -20.22
C PRO A 35 4.85 -5.01 -20.23
N VAL A 36 4.92 -4.04 -19.32
CA VAL A 36 4.06 -2.87 -19.34
C VAL A 36 4.76 -1.77 -20.14
N GLY A 37 4.04 -1.14 -21.07
CA GLY A 37 4.57 -0.10 -21.96
C GLY A 37 5.17 1.10 -21.20
N MET A 38 6.12 1.79 -21.85
CA MET A 38 6.71 3.01 -21.29
C MET A 38 5.65 4.09 -21.09
N GLY A 39 5.73 4.83 -19.98
CA GLY A 39 4.76 5.86 -19.63
C GLY A 39 3.37 5.35 -19.22
N ALA A 40 3.18 4.04 -19.13
CA ALA A 40 1.91 3.47 -18.69
C ALA A 40 1.53 3.92 -17.28
N LYS A 41 0.22 4.01 -17.05
CA LYS A 41 -0.39 4.36 -15.77
C LYS A 41 -1.44 3.32 -15.45
N CYS A 42 -1.62 3.01 -14.17
CA CYS A 42 -2.69 2.14 -13.73
C CYS A 42 -4.05 2.66 -14.25
N VAL A 43 -4.87 1.77 -14.82
CA VAL A 43 -6.17 2.18 -15.41
C VAL A 43 -7.15 2.65 -14.34
N THR A 44 -6.99 2.21 -13.09
CA THR A 44 -7.91 2.55 -11.99
C THR A 44 -7.43 3.66 -11.07
N CYS A 45 -6.11 3.86 -10.93
CA CYS A 45 -5.55 4.77 -9.92
C CYS A 45 -4.36 5.58 -10.46
N PRO A 46 -3.87 6.61 -9.74
CA PRO A 46 -2.82 7.49 -10.26
C PRO A 46 -1.40 6.88 -10.26
N GLU A 47 -1.24 5.58 -10.01
CA GLU A 47 0.06 4.92 -9.97
C GLU A 47 0.73 4.87 -11.36
N LYS A 48 2.01 5.26 -11.40
CA LYS A 48 2.84 5.34 -12.62
C LYS A 48 4.16 4.57 -12.49
N ARG A 49 4.51 4.09 -11.30
CA ARG A 49 5.79 3.40 -11.06
C ARG A 49 5.79 2.07 -11.81
N ARG A 50 6.58 1.98 -12.88
CA ARG A 50 6.63 0.81 -13.77
C ARG A 50 6.82 -0.51 -13.03
N ARG A 51 7.67 -0.53 -11.99
CA ARG A 51 7.96 -1.73 -11.17
C ARG A 51 6.76 -2.32 -10.42
N VAL A 52 5.68 -1.55 -10.22
CA VAL A 52 4.47 -2.04 -9.54
C VAL A 52 3.30 -2.24 -10.50
N LEU A 53 3.48 -1.93 -11.79
CA LEU A 53 2.48 -2.15 -12.82
C LEU A 53 2.63 -3.55 -13.41
N ARG A 54 1.49 -4.18 -13.70
CA ARG A 54 1.39 -5.45 -14.42
C ARG A 54 0.35 -5.30 -15.53
N ALA A 55 0.49 -6.11 -16.58
CA ALA A 55 -0.53 -6.19 -17.63
C ALA A 55 -1.62 -7.18 -17.17
N VAL A 56 -2.87 -6.71 -17.08
CA VAL A 56 -4.03 -7.52 -16.71
C VAL A 56 -4.98 -7.59 -17.89
N GLU A 57 -5.52 -8.77 -18.17
CA GLU A 57 -6.54 -8.97 -19.19
C GLU A 57 -7.91 -8.52 -18.66
N LEU A 58 -8.44 -7.43 -19.21
CA LEU A 58 -9.74 -6.86 -18.87
C LEU A 58 -10.54 -6.61 -20.15
N TYR A 59 -11.79 -7.09 -20.17
CA TYR A 59 -12.73 -6.89 -21.29
C TYR A 59 -12.11 -7.27 -22.65
N GLY A 60 -11.40 -8.40 -22.70
CA GLY A 60 -10.72 -8.88 -23.91
C GLY A 60 -9.47 -8.11 -24.33
N SER A 61 -8.99 -7.16 -23.52
CA SER A 61 -7.82 -6.34 -23.84
C SER A 61 -6.82 -6.30 -22.68
N TRP A 62 -5.53 -6.11 -23.00
CA TRP A 62 -4.49 -5.95 -21.99
C TRP A 62 -4.45 -4.52 -21.48
N LYS A 63 -4.58 -4.36 -20.17
CA LYS A 63 -4.64 -3.07 -19.48
C LYS A 63 -3.60 -3.00 -18.36
N PRO A 64 -2.85 -1.89 -18.23
CA PRO A 64 -1.86 -1.74 -17.16
C PRO A 64 -2.54 -1.46 -15.81
N MET A 65 -2.28 -2.27 -14.79
CA MET A 65 -2.80 -2.06 -13.44
C MET A 65 -1.72 -2.22 -12.40
N CYS A 66 -1.80 -1.47 -11.30
CA CYS A 66 -0.88 -1.68 -10.18
C CYS A 66 -1.24 -2.96 -9.41
N PHE A 67 -0.26 -3.57 -8.75
CA PHE A 67 -0.42 -4.80 -7.96
C PHE A 67 -1.64 -4.76 -7.03
N ASN A 68 -1.85 -3.65 -6.31
CA ASN A 68 -2.98 -3.52 -5.40
C ASN A 68 -4.33 -3.53 -6.13
N CYS A 69 -4.46 -2.76 -7.22
CA CYS A 69 -5.72 -2.73 -7.97
C CYS A 69 -5.99 -4.05 -8.69
N ALA A 70 -4.94 -4.72 -9.18
CA ALA A 70 -5.04 -6.04 -9.79
C ALA A 70 -5.47 -7.10 -8.75
N GLY A 71 -4.93 -7.07 -7.53
CA GLY A 71 -5.34 -7.96 -6.45
C GLY A 71 -6.82 -7.77 -6.07
N GLN A 72 -7.29 -6.53 -6.00
CA GLN A 72 -8.70 -6.24 -5.71
C GLN A 72 -9.66 -6.83 -6.75
N LEU A 73 -9.27 -6.90 -8.04
CA LEU A 73 -10.10 -7.49 -9.08
C LEU A 73 -10.47 -8.95 -8.82
N LEU A 74 -9.56 -9.71 -8.21
CA LEU A 74 -9.78 -11.15 -7.93
C LEU A 74 -10.90 -11.38 -6.91
N HIS A 75 -11.25 -10.35 -6.14
CA HIS A 75 -12.28 -10.40 -5.12
C HIS A 75 -13.61 -9.76 -5.56
N LEU A 76 -13.67 -9.19 -6.77
CA LEU A 76 -14.91 -8.60 -7.29
C LEU A 76 -15.80 -9.69 -7.90
N SER A 77 -16.94 -9.95 -7.26
CA SER A 77 -18.01 -10.78 -7.80
C SER A 77 -19.35 -10.08 -7.53
N PRO A 78 -20.09 -9.65 -8.57
CA PRO A 78 -19.81 -9.80 -10.00
C PRO A 78 -18.70 -8.86 -10.52
N MET A 79 -18.07 -9.23 -11.64
CA MET A 79 -17.13 -8.36 -12.36
C MET A 79 -17.90 -7.18 -12.99
N PRO A 80 -17.51 -5.92 -12.73
CA PRO A 80 -18.18 -4.77 -13.32
C PRO A 80 -18.10 -4.79 -14.86
N PRO A 81 -19.18 -4.46 -15.60
CA PRO A 81 -19.21 -4.50 -17.06
C PRO A 81 -18.36 -3.41 -17.72
N THR A 82 -18.09 -2.28 -17.04
CA THR A 82 -17.38 -1.14 -17.63
C THR A 82 -16.13 -0.75 -16.84
N LEU A 83 -15.13 -0.19 -17.53
CA LEU A 83 -13.93 0.37 -16.90
C LEU A 83 -14.25 1.53 -15.94
N ALA A 84 -15.32 2.29 -16.21
CA ALA A 84 -15.76 3.39 -15.36
C ALA A 84 -16.31 2.87 -14.02
N GLU A 85 -17.16 1.86 -14.05
CA GLU A 85 -17.66 1.20 -12.84
C GLU A 85 -16.53 0.50 -12.09
N LEU A 86 -15.63 -0.17 -12.80
CA LEU A 86 -14.45 -0.79 -12.20
C LEU A 86 -13.61 0.24 -11.42
N ARG A 87 -13.38 1.42 -12.01
CA ARG A 87 -12.71 2.54 -11.34
C ARG A 87 -13.46 2.95 -10.08
N ALA A 88 -14.78 3.08 -10.14
CA ALA A 88 -15.60 3.50 -9.00
C ALA A 88 -15.54 2.47 -7.86
N VAL A 89 -15.70 1.19 -8.17
CA VAL A 89 -15.67 0.07 -7.20
C VAL A 89 -14.30 -0.05 -6.55
N VAL A 90 -13.23 -0.12 -7.34
CA VAL A 90 -11.86 -0.26 -6.81
C VAL A 90 -11.44 0.99 -6.02
N SER A 91 -11.83 2.19 -6.47
CA SER A 91 -11.53 3.43 -5.73
C SER A 91 -12.27 3.49 -4.41
N ARG A 92 -13.54 3.04 -4.37
CA ARG A 92 -14.32 2.91 -3.14
C ARG A 92 -13.64 1.93 -2.19
N GLU A 93 -13.21 0.76 -2.66
CA GLU A 93 -12.57 -0.23 -1.80
C GLU A 93 -11.25 0.29 -1.24
N ARG A 94 -10.42 0.95 -2.04
CA ARG A 94 -9.19 1.61 -1.54
C ARG A 94 -9.47 2.62 -0.42
N ARG A 95 -10.54 3.42 -0.53
CA ARG A 95 -10.97 4.35 0.53
C ARG A 95 -11.56 3.61 1.73
N ARG A 96 -12.29 2.53 1.49
CA ARG A 96 -12.85 1.66 2.52
C ARG A 96 -11.78 0.87 3.26
N THR A 97 -10.62 0.62 2.67
CA THR A 97 -9.45 0.03 3.36
C THR A 97 -8.58 1.11 4.03
N ASP A 98 -8.73 2.38 3.69
CA ASP A 98 -8.18 3.51 4.45
C ASP A 98 -8.99 3.75 5.75
N ARG A 99 -9.34 2.64 6.44
CA ARG A 99 -9.95 2.58 7.78
C ARG A 99 -8.92 2.95 8.84
N ARG A 100 -8.38 4.16 8.76
CA ARG A 100 -7.88 4.87 9.94
C ARG A 100 -8.97 5.76 10.56
N TRP A 101 -10.23 5.48 10.22
CA TRP A 101 -11.37 6.07 10.90
C TRP A 101 -11.51 5.39 12.27
N GLY A 102 -11.29 6.16 13.35
CA GLY A 102 -11.48 5.69 14.73
C GLY A 102 -10.24 5.13 15.44
N LYS A 103 -9.09 4.93 14.78
CA LYS A 103 -7.82 4.70 15.49
C LYS A 103 -7.27 6.03 15.97
N GLY A 104 -7.07 6.17 17.28
CA GLY A 104 -6.34 7.28 17.89
C GLY A 104 -5.00 7.47 17.18
N ASP A 105 -4.63 8.71 16.92
CA ASP A 105 -3.39 9.02 16.20
C ASP A 105 -2.19 8.58 17.03
N SER A 106 -1.51 7.50 16.61
CA SER A 106 -0.38 6.90 17.35
C SER A 106 0.94 7.65 17.15
N ARG A 107 0.89 8.88 16.62
CA ARG A 107 2.08 9.74 16.43
C ARG A 107 2.45 10.37 17.78
N VAL A 108 3.74 10.34 18.11
CA VAL A 108 4.28 11.05 19.27
C VAL A 108 4.16 12.55 19.06
N PHE A 109 4.43 13.02 17.82
CA PHE A 109 4.24 14.41 17.42
C PHE A 109 3.02 14.53 16.50
N ARG A 110 1.95 15.10 17.05
CA ARG A 110 0.67 15.30 16.35
C ARG A 110 0.79 16.11 15.05
N TYR A 111 1.85 16.92 14.95
CA TYR A 111 2.15 17.83 13.85
C TYR A 111 3.02 17.21 12.73
N GLU A 112 3.58 16.00 12.92
CA GLU A 112 4.47 15.39 11.94
C GLU A 112 3.70 14.77 10.77
N ARG A 113 3.74 15.40 9.59
CA ARG A 113 2.88 15.05 8.43
C ARG A 113 3.07 13.61 7.96
N ARG A 114 1.98 12.88 7.73
CA ARG A 114 2.01 11.58 7.04
C ARG A 114 2.42 11.75 5.57
N VAL A 115 3.03 10.74 4.96
CA VAL A 115 3.53 10.77 3.56
C VAL A 115 2.47 11.23 2.54
N GLY A 116 1.16 11.07 2.82
CA GLY A 116 0.05 11.56 1.99
C GLY A 116 -0.38 13.02 2.20
N GLN A 117 -0.01 13.65 3.34
CA GLN A 117 -0.24 15.07 3.65
C GLN A 117 0.84 16.00 3.06
N ARG A 118 1.83 15.45 2.35
CA ARG A 118 2.90 16.23 1.71
C ARG A 118 2.45 17.09 0.52
N ARG A 119 1.16 17.10 0.18
CA ARG A 119 0.61 17.78 -1.01
C ARG A 119 -0.43 18.87 -0.73
N THR A 120 -0.70 19.18 0.53
CA THR A 120 -1.53 20.34 0.89
C THR A 120 -0.61 21.50 1.23
N ASP A 121 -0.85 22.63 0.57
CA ASP A 121 -0.06 23.84 0.65
C ASP A 121 0.12 24.33 2.09
N ARG A 122 1.25 24.98 2.27
CA ARG A 122 1.95 25.20 3.54
C ARG A 122 1.64 26.60 4.04
N GLU A 123 0.70 26.72 4.97
CA GLU A 123 0.65 27.83 5.91
C GLU A 123 0.37 27.25 7.30
N GLU A 124 0.98 27.82 8.33
CA GLU A 124 0.78 27.46 9.74
C GLU A 124 1.54 26.22 10.25
N PHE A 125 2.86 26.39 10.44
CA PHE A 125 3.56 25.69 11.52
C PHE A 125 3.72 26.69 12.68
N PRO A 126 3.33 26.34 13.92
CA PRO A 126 3.66 27.17 15.06
C PRO A 126 5.18 27.22 15.23
N PRO A 127 5.76 28.38 15.59
CA PRO A 127 7.19 28.47 15.89
C PRO A 127 7.52 27.50 17.03
N ILE A 128 8.55 26.69 16.84
CA ILE A 128 9.10 25.86 17.92
C ILE A 128 9.91 26.81 18.80
N GLY A 129 9.37 27.18 19.96
CA GLY A 129 10.13 27.90 20.98
C GLY A 129 11.16 26.98 21.64
N ASP A 130 12.28 27.55 22.07
CA ASP A 130 13.39 26.81 22.70
C ASP A 130 12.96 26.06 23.97
N GLU A 131 11.89 26.53 24.63
CA GLU A 131 11.22 25.87 25.76
C GLU A 131 10.61 24.49 25.45
N MET A 132 10.42 24.15 24.16
CA MET A 132 9.94 22.83 23.73
C MET A 132 11.07 21.86 23.36
N ILE A 133 12.33 22.27 23.45
CA ILE A 133 13.49 21.44 23.17
C ILE A 133 13.94 20.79 24.49
N ILE A 134 13.76 19.47 24.60
CA ILE A 134 14.32 18.70 25.72
C ILE A 134 15.73 18.28 25.32
N GLU A 135 16.74 18.94 25.88
CA GLU A 135 18.13 18.51 25.77
C GLU A 135 18.35 17.29 26.67
N VAL A 136 18.57 16.13 26.07
CA VAL A 136 18.91 14.91 26.79
C VAL A 136 20.42 14.73 26.75
N THR A 137 21.10 15.11 27.83
CA THR A 137 22.52 14.83 28.04
C THR A 137 22.63 13.42 28.64
N LEU A 138 23.20 12.48 27.88
CA LEU A 138 23.48 11.13 28.35
C LEU A 138 24.89 11.11 28.93
N ASP A 139 25.00 10.91 30.24
CA ASP A 139 26.30 10.66 30.87
C ASP A 139 26.77 9.24 30.55
N PRO A 140 27.95 9.05 29.94
CA PRO A 140 28.44 7.74 29.51
C PRO A 140 28.86 6.81 30.67
N SER A 141 28.68 7.23 31.93
CA SER A 141 29.01 6.41 33.10
C SER A 141 27.90 5.43 33.49
N ASP A 142 26.67 5.65 33.05
CA ASP A 142 25.57 4.71 33.26
C ASP A 142 25.56 3.74 32.08
N GLY A 143 26.07 2.53 32.30
CA GLY A 143 26.27 1.46 31.30
C GLY A 143 25.00 0.90 30.67
N MET A 144 24.09 1.76 30.22
CA MET A 144 22.92 1.39 29.43
C MET A 144 23.36 1.17 27.99
N GLU A 145 23.32 -0.10 27.56
CA GLU A 145 23.48 -0.50 26.17
C GLU A 145 22.53 0.31 25.28
N PHE A 146 23.08 0.84 24.18
CA PHE A 146 22.49 1.78 23.22
C PHE A 146 21.25 1.25 22.47
N GLU A 147 20.68 0.11 22.87
CA GLU A 147 19.70 -0.64 22.08
C GLU A 147 18.24 -0.17 22.23
N ASP A 148 17.92 0.76 23.13
CA ASP A 148 16.52 1.06 23.45
C ASP A 148 16.07 2.52 23.25
N LEU A 149 16.41 3.09 22.09
CA LEU A 149 15.86 4.37 21.61
C LEU A 149 14.32 4.35 21.43
N THR A 150 13.68 3.19 21.54
CA THR A 150 12.22 3.02 21.53
C THR A 150 11.54 3.40 22.85
N SER A 151 12.30 3.47 23.95
CA SER A 151 11.79 3.70 25.31
C SER A 151 11.65 5.18 25.68
N ILE A 152 11.96 6.09 24.75
CA ILE A 152 11.75 7.55 24.89
C ILE A 152 10.30 7.89 25.29
N ARG A 153 9.33 7.06 24.89
CA ARG A 153 7.91 7.23 25.25
C ARG A 153 7.65 7.12 26.75
N GLU A 154 8.43 6.32 27.47
CA GLU A 154 8.25 6.07 28.90
C GLU A 154 8.91 7.16 29.75
N LEU A 155 10.01 7.75 29.28
CA LEU A 155 10.67 8.91 29.90
C LEU A 155 9.77 10.16 29.95
N VAL A 156 8.98 10.42 28.91
CA VAL A 156 8.07 11.58 28.85
C VAL A 156 6.96 11.51 29.91
N THR A 157 6.55 10.30 30.32
CA THR A 157 5.51 10.11 31.34
C THR A 157 5.93 10.56 32.74
N HIS A 158 7.23 10.54 33.05
CA HIS A 158 7.76 10.89 34.37
C HIS A 158 8.06 12.39 34.55
N LEU A 159 8.03 13.18 33.48
CA LEU A 159 8.31 14.62 33.50
C LEU A 159 7.08 15.51 33.75
N ARG A 160 5.93 14.94 34.16
CA ARG A 160 4.81 15.75 34.69
C ARG A 160 4.82 15.69 36.22
N PRO A 161 5.31 16.76 36.86
CA PRO A 161 4.38 17.68 37.55
C PRO A 161 4.86 19.15 37.40
N VAL A 162 4.05 20.22 37.31
CA VAL A 162 3.11 20.81 38.28
C VAL A 162 2.37 21.96 37.55
N GLY A 163 1.07 22.15 37.79
CA GLY A 163 0.48 23.50 37.86
C GLY A 163 -0.22 24.10 36.63
N LEU A 164 -1.33 23.51 36.17
CA LEU A 164 -2.43 24.30 35.61
C LEU A 164 -3.51 24.44 36.70
N ALA A 165 -3.26 25.32 37.66
CA ALA A 165 -4.32 25.87 38.48
C ALA A 165 -4.95 27.02 37.70
N ALA A 166 -6.25 26.87 37.43
CA ALA A 166 -7.07 27.86 36.77
C ALA A 166 -7.06 29.19 37.55
N SER A 167 -6.91 30.29 36.81
CA SER A 167 -7.36 31.64 37.16
C SER A 167 -7.72 32.35 35.87
#